data_AF-A0A537RA70-F1
#
_entry.id   AF-A0A537RA70-F1
#
_cell.length_a   1.000
_cell.length_b   1.000
_cell.length_c   1.000
_cell.angle_alpha   90.00
_cell.angle_beta   90.00
_cell.angle_gamma   90.00
#
_symmetry.space_group_name_H-M   'P 1'
#
loop_
_entity.id
_entity.type
_entity.pdbx_description
1 polymer ?
#
loop_
_entity_poly.entity_id
_entity_poly.type
_entity_poly.pdbx_seq_one_letter_code
_entity_poly.pdbx_strand_id
1 'polypeptide(L)'
;MKALGLRRVLRAPAIATIVFGVPIAASQTRALEPIGDADGLGDLGARLIAAEGGPGRNPFSSAAGYGQFLSGTWLEMFGRAYPQVAQTMTREQILGLREIRPLAVDLTNRYAQANAATLRSVGLPASAGELSLAHAIGPRGAVSVLTAEPARPAAELLRPEAIVANPVLKEMTASTLRQWAAIRVKAPAERSLEGGAPKAQTPIEPLRPADDFRVDERTKASEALVTNHNAGAVLQDLVDALAKVGGGNGVQLRAPTAAWLLSVGVEPSELLRGEPAAVRIFDRAASRALLDTIRDISDRPAFGEFKPIEIRAAARGELPRGITRALAIALLDKMREESATITKIVQHRRGRD
;
A
#
# COMPACT_ATOMS: atom_id res chain seq x y z
N MET A 1 24.90 -59.48 15.21
CA MET A 1 25.52 -58.97 13.96
C MET A 1 24.41 -58.65 12.96
N LYS A 2 24.46 -57.43 12.40
CA LYS A 2 23.76 -56.84 11.24
C LYS A 2 22.76 -57.71 10.44
N ALA A 3 21.56 -57.19 10.19
CA ALA A 3 21.21 -56.55 8.91
C ALA A 3 19.76 -56.03 8.90
N LEU A 4 19.63 -54.70 8.70
CA LEU A 4 18.39 -54.01 8.31
C LEU A 4 17.99 -54.42 6.88
N GLY A 5 16.72 -54.77 6.65
CA GLY A 5 16.12 -54.93 5.33
C GLY A 5 14.92 -54.00 5.15
N LEU A 6 15.17 -52.78 4.64
CA LEU A 6 14.12 -51.82 4.26
C LEU A 6 13.37 -52.32 3.01
N ARG A 7 12.04 -52.37 3.10
CA ARG A 7 11.14 -52.50 1.94
C ARG A 7 11.12 -51.19 1.14
N ARG A 8 11.54 -51.24 -0.12
CA ARG A 8 11.38 -50.15 -1.11
C ARG A 8 9.90 -50.00 -1.48
N VAL A 9 9.29 -48.88 -1.11
CA VAL A 9 8.06 -48.38 -1.72
C VAL A 9 8.48 -47.42 -2.83
N LEU A 10 8.24 -47.83 -4.09
CA LEU A 10 8.39 -46.97 -5.26
C LEU A 10 7.37 -45.83 -5.18
N ARG A 11 7.84 -44.60 -4.96
CA ARG A 11 7.06 -43.38 -5.16
C ARG A 11 7.34 -42.84 -6.56
N ALA A 12 6.27 -42.59 -7.31
CA ALA A 12 6.27 -41.88 -8.59
C ALA A 12 6.96 -40.51 -8.46
N PRO A 13 7.68 -40.03 -9.50
CA PRO A 13 8.30 -38.72 -9.46
C PRO A 13 7.21 -37.64 -9.55
N ALA A 14 7.11 -36.81 -8.52
CA ALA A 14 6.39 -35.55 -8.60
C ALA A 14 7.11 -34.65 -9.62
N ILE A 15 6.41 -34.30 -10.69
CA ILE A 15 6.84 -33.33 -11.68
C ILE A 15 6.87 -31.96 -10.97
N ALA A 16 8.08 -31.53 -10.59
CA ALA A 16 8.31 -30.18 -10.10
C ALA A 16 8.34 -29.24 -11.31
N THR A 17 7.26 -28.48 -11.51
CA THR A 17 7.22 -27.37 -12.47
C THR A 17 8.16 -26.26 -11.98
N ILE A 18 9.39 -26.27 -12.48
CA ILE A 18 10.41 -25.25 -12.24
C ILE A 18 10.02 -24.02 -13.07
N VAL A 19 9.42 -23.03 -12.41
CA VAL A 19 9.28 -21.67 -12.93
C VAL A 19 9.82 -20.73 -11.85
N PHE A 20 11.01 -20.17 -12.12
CA PHE A 20 11.84 -19.33 -11.26
C PHE A 20 12.44 -20.00 -10.02
N GLY A 21 13.64 -20.54 -10.14
CA GLY A 21 14.39 -21.11 -9.02
C GLY A 21 15.88 -20.78 -9.05
N VAL A 22 16.27 -19.74 -8.31
CA VAL A 22 17.28 -19.92 -7.25
C VAL A 22 16.57 -19.37 -6.01
N PRO A 23 16.48 -20.12 -4.90
CA PRO A 23 15.96 -19.56 -3.66
C PRO A 23 16.85 -18.37 -3.31
N ILE A 24 16.26 -17.20 -3.08
CA ILE A 24 16.99 -16.11 -2.41
C ILE A 24 17.54 -16.76 -1.14
N ALA A 25 18.86 -16.91 -1.06
CA ALA A 25 19.51 -17.49 0.09
C ALA A 25 18.96 -16.81 1.33
N ALA A 26 18.74 -17.59 2.38
CA ALA A 26 18.29 -17.16 3.69
C ALA A 26 19.30 -16.16 4.31
N SER A 27 19.34 -14.95 3.77
CA SER A 27 20.03 -13.81 4.35
C SER A 27 19.07 -13.17 5.34
N GLN A 28 19.08 -13.76 6.53
CA GLN A 28 18.61 -13.23 7.80
C GLN A 28 17.16 -12.75 7.87
N THR A 29 16.43 -13.37 8.80
CA THR A 29 15.12 -13.04 9.37
C THR A 29 15.06 -11.65 10.05
N ARG A 30 15.72 -10.63 9.49
CA ARG A 30 15.51 -9.25 9.92
C ARG A 30 14.21 -8.77 9.29
N ALA A 31 13.25 -8.35 10.14
CA ALA A 31 12.12 -7.57 9.68
C ALA A 31 12.67 -6.46 8.76
N LEU A 32 12.12 -6.35 7.55
CA LEU A 32 12.51 -5.31 6.60
C LEU A 32 12.34 -3.95 7.30
N GLU A 33 13.43 -3.33 7.72
CA GLU A 33 13.41 -2.04 8.39
C GLU A 33 12.86 -0.98 7.44
N PRO A 34 12.14 0.05 7.92
CA PRO A 34 11.67 1.14 7.07
C PRO A 34 12.85 1.79 6.34
N ILE A 35 12.65 2.18 5.07
CA ILE A 35 13.63 3.04 4.40
C ILE A 35 13.64 4.37 5.17
N GLY A 36 14.77 4.70 5.82
CA GLY A 36 14.96 6.01 6.42
C GLY A 36 15.28 7.07 5.35
N ASP A 37 14.99 8.33 5.67
CA ASP A 37 15.24 9.50 4.81
C ASP A 37 16.70 9.66 4.36
N ALA A 38 17.64 8.96 5.00
CA ALA A 38 19.08 9.03 4.74
C ALA A 38 19.51 8.60 3.32
N ASP A 39 18.73 7.77 2.61
CA ASP A 39 19.04 7.34 1.24
C ASP A 39 18.43 8.28 0.16
N GLY A 40 17.76 9.39 0.53
CA GLY A 40 17.08 10.28 -0.41
C GLY A 40 15.87 9.64 -1.12
N LEU A 41 15.40 8.52 -0.57
CA LEU A 41 14.32 7.71 -1.15
C LEU A 41 12.92 8.15 -0.68
N GLY A 42 12.77 8.87 0.43
CA GLY A 42 11.53 9.51 0.88
C GLY A 42 10.26 8.70 0.58
N ASP A 43 9.27 9.33 -0.06
CA ASP A 43 8.02 8.69 -0.49
C ASP A 43 8.14 7.97 -1.85
N LEU A 44 9.20 7.16 -2.07
CA LEU A 44 9.43 6.46 -3.33
C LEU A 44 8.24 5.60 -3.75
N GLY A 45 7.59 4.92 -2.82
CA GLY A 45 6.41 4.08 -3.10
C GLY A 45 5.25 4.87 -3.70
N ALA A 46 4.92 6.05 -3.18
CA ALA A 46 3.87 6.86 -3.78
C ALA A 46 4.30 7.46 -5.13
N ARG A 47 5.58 7.84 -5.30
CA ARG A 47 6.07 8.29 -6.62
C ARG A 47 6.00 7.18 -7.67
N LEU A 48 6.35 5.95 -7.30
CA LEU A 48 6.20 4.78 -8.17
C LEU A 48 4.74 4.57 -8.54
N ILE A 49 3.83 4.58 -7.57
CA ILE A 49 2.38 4.46 -7.83
C ILE A 49 1.85 5.61 -8.72
N ALA A 50 2.31 6.83 -8.50
CA ALA A 50 1.95 7.96 -9.36
C ALA A 50 2.44 7.73 -10.80
N ALA A 51 3.65 7.19 -10.97
CA ALA A 51 4.22 6.83 -12.26
C ALA A 51 3.56 5.60 -12.93
N GLU A 52 2.81 4.80 -12.18
CA GLU A 52 2.01 3.69 -12.70
C GLU A 52 0.61 4.15 -13.18
N GLY A 53 0.19 5.38 -12.88
CA GLY A 53 -1.03 5.97 -13.43
C GLY A 53 -2.33 5.63 -12.67
N GLY A 54 -2.25 5.09 -11.46
CA GLY A 54 -3.41 4.77 -10.62
C GLY A 54 -3.89 3.31 -10.72
N PRO A 55 -5.06 2.97 -10.14
CA PRO A 55 -5.53 1.60 -10.12
C PRO A 55 -6.10 1.24 -11.50
N GLY A 56 -5.47 0.28 -12.16
CA GLY A 56 -5.91 -0.21 -13.47
C GLY A 56 -5.50 -1.66 -13.67
N ARG A 57 -5.89 -2.26 -14.79
CA ARG A 57 -5.44 -3.60 -15.19
C ARG A 57 -4.70 -3.50 -16.51
N ASN A 58 -3.51 -4.10 -16.57
CA ASN A 58 -2.79 -4.25 -17.82
C ASN A 58 -3.45 -5.37 -18.65
N PRO A 59 -3.86 -5.13 -19.91
CA PRO A 59 -4.50 -6.16 -20.74
C PRO A 59 -3.53 -7.26 -21.22
N PHE A 60 -2.21 -7.02 -21.14
CA PHE A 60 -1.16 -7.92 -21.60
C PHE A 60 -0.48 -8.70 -20.47
N SER A 61 -0.89 -8.48 -19.21
CA SER A 61 -0.29 -9.17 -18.07
C SER A 61 -1.24 -9.29 -16.88
N SER A 62 -0.75 -9.87 -15.79
CA SER A 62 -1.50 -9.92 -14.53
C SER A 62 -1.32 -8.67 -13.66
N ALA A 63 -0.59 -7.66 -14.14
CA ALA A 63 -0.38 -6.39 -13.44
C ALA A 63 -1.72 -5.69 -13.19
N ALA A 64 -1.98 -5.34 -11.94
CA ALA A 64 -3.19 -4.61 -11.57
C ALA A 64 -3.02 -3.76 -10.30
N GLY A 65 -3.96 -2.84 -10.10
CA GLY A 65 -4.04 -1.98 -8.93
C GLY A 65 -2.98 -0.89 -8.92
N TYR A 66 -2.87 -0.16 -7.81
CA TYR A 66 -2.09 1.08 -7.75
C TYR A 66 -0.60 0.90 -8.05
N GLY A 67 0.00 -0.22 -7.61
CA GLY A 67 1.42 -0.50 -7.84
C GLY A 67 1.71 -1.30 -9.11
N GLN A 68 0.70 -1.61 -9.93
CA GLN A 68 0.80 -2.46 -11.13
C GLN A 68 1.55 -3.79 -10.88
N PHE A 69 1.38 -4.37 -9.69
CA PHE A 69 2.04 -5.63 -9.35
C PHE A 69 1.47 -6.81 -10.15
N LEU A 70 2.36 -7.65 -10.69
CA LEU A 70 2.00 -8.99 -11.14
C LEU A 70 1.41 -9.81 -9.99
N SER A 71 0.50 -10.74 -10.32
CA SER A 71 -0.18 -11.54 -9.30
C SER A 71 0.80 -12.36 -8.44
N GLY A 72 1.81 -12.96 -9.05
CA GLY A 72 2.84 -13.73 -8.33
C GLY A 72 3.65 -12.85 -7.38
N THR A 73 4.17 -11.73 -7.87
CA THR A 73 4.96 -10.78 -7.08
C THR A 73 4.16 -10.21 -5.91
N TRP A 74 2.90 -9.84 -6.13
CA TRP A 74 2.04 -9.35 -5.05
C TRP A 74 1.85 -10.39 -3.95
N LEU A 75 1.53 -11.64 -4.32
CA LEU A 75 1.31 -12.71 -3.34
C LEU A 75 2.59 -13.05 -2.56
N GLU A 76 3.74 -13.08 -3.23
CA GLU A 76 5.04 -13.28 -2.57
C GLU A 76 5.33 -12.15 -1.57
N MET A 77 5.22 -10.89 -2.01
CA MET A 77 5.49 -9.73 -1.17
C MET A 77 4.52 -9.63 0.00
N PHE A 78 3.23 -9.86 -0.26
CA PHE A 78 2.20 -9.89 0.78
C PHE A 78 2.44 -11.02 1.78
N GLY A 79 2.76 -12.23 1.31
CA GLY A 79 3.06 -13.38 2.17
C GLY A 79 4.28 -13.15 3.07
N ARG A 80 5.31 -12.45 2.57
CA ARG A 80 6.49 -12.07 3.37
C ARG A 80 6.20 -10.97 4.37
N ALA A 81 5.48 -9.93 3.95
CA ALA A 81 5.20 -8.77 4.79
C ALA A 81 4.11 -9.07 5.85
N TYR A 82 3.17 -9.95 5.53
CA TYR A 82 1.99 -10.25 6.34
C TYR A 82 1.74 -11.77 6.47
N PRO A 83 2.71 -12.57 6.97
CA PRO A 83 2.67 -14.03 6.89
C PRO A 83 1.51 -14.68 7.65
N GLN A 84 1.10 -14.10 8.79
CA GLN A 84 -0.05 -14.59 9.56
C GLN A 84 -1.37 -14.26 8.86
N VAL A 85 -1.44 -13.12 8.18
CA VAL A 85 -2.62 -12.64 7.46
C VAL A 85 -2.83 -13.41 6.16
N ALA A 86 -1.73 -13.70 5.45
CA ALA A 86 -1.77 -14.48 4.23
C ALA A 86 -2.34 -15.89 4.46
N GLN A 87 -2.18 -16.45 5.67
CA GLN A 87 -2.74 -17.75 6.05
C GLN A 87 -4.26 -17.73 6.26
N THR A 88 -4.85 -16.57 6.56
CA THR A 88 -6.28 -16.43 6.85
C THR A 88 -7.08 -15.93 5.66
N MET A 89 -6.44 -15.63 4.52
CA MET A 89 -7.07 -15.09 3.32
C MET A 89 -6.92 -16.04 2.12
N THR A 90 -7.92 -16.07 1.26
CA THR A 90 -7.82 -16.73 -0.05
C THR A 90 -6.91 -15.92 -0.98
N ARG A 91 -6.37 -16.59 -2.00
CA ARG A 91 -5.54 -15.96 -3.03
C ARG A 91 -6.23 -14.75 -3.67
N GLU A 92 -7.50 -14.89 -4.01
CA GLU A 92 -8.31 -13.87 -4.69
C GLU A 92 -8.53 -12.66 -3.78
N GLN A 93 -8.72 -12.89 -2.48
CA GLN A 93 -8.83 -11.82 -1.49
C GLN A 93 -7.52 -11.03 -1.40
N ILE A 94 -6.38 -11.72 -1.32
CA ILE A 94 -5.07 -11.06 -1.29
C ILE A 94 -4.84 -10.28 -2.59
N LEU A 95 -5.15 -10.84 -3.76
CA LEU A 95 -4.98 -10.15 -5.04
C LEU A 95 -5.85 -8.91 -5.20
N GLY A 96 -7.06 -8.91 -4.61
CA GLY A 96 -7.95 -7.74 -4.60
C GLY A 96 -7.38 -6.57 -3.79
N LEU A 97 -6.51 -6.84 -2.82
CA LEU A 97 -5.89 -5.80 -2.02
C LEU A 97 -4.93 -4.87 -2.80
N ARG A 98 -4.60 -5.21 -4.06
CA ARG A 98 -3.83 -4.33 -4.97
C ARG A 98 -4.54 -3.01 -5.28
N GLU A 99 -5.85 -2.98 -5.14
CA GLU A 99 -6.70 -1.80 -5.34
C GLU A 99 -6.77 -0.92 -4.09
N ILE A 100 -6.10 -1.29 -2.99
CA ILE A 100 -6.07 -0.50 -1.77
C ILE A 100 -4.80 0.35 -1.76
N ARG A 101 -4.92 1.65 -2.08
CA ARG A 101 -3.78 2.54 -2.32
C ARG A 101 -2.70 2.49 -1.23
N PRO A 102 -2.98 2.62 0.07
CA PRO A 102 -1.90 2.65 1.07
C PRO A 102 -1.21 1.30 1.27
N LEU A 103 -1.94 0.20 1.09
CA LEU A 103 -1.33 -1.11 1.11
C LEU A 103 -0.45 -1.32 -0.13
N ALA A 104 -0.90 -0.85 -1.30
CA ALA A 104 -0.06 -0.81 -2.47
C ALA A 104 1.19 0.05 -2.25
N VAL A 105 1.09 1.20 -1.58
CA VAL A 105 2.26 2.04 -1.22
C VAL A 105 3.23 1.27 -0.33
N ASP A 106 2.74 0.64 0.76
CA ASP A 106 3.58 -0.15 1.68
C ASP A 106 4.28 -1.31 0.96
N LEU A 107 3.55 -2.12 0.18
CA LEU A 107 4.17 -3.23 -0.55
C LEU A 107 5.13 -2.74 -1.65
N THR A 108 4.85 -1.60 -2.29
CA THR A 108 5.77 -0.98 -3.26
C THR A 108 7.07 -0.55 -2.58
N ASN A 109 6.98 0.08 -1.40
CA ASN A 109 8.17 0.45 -0.62
C ASN A 109 8.99 -0.80 -0.22
N ARG A 110 8.34 -1.85 0.28
CA ARG A 110 9.02 -3.10 0.64
C ARG A 110 9.64 -3.79 -0.58
N TYR A 111 8.99 -3.73 -1.72
CA TYR A 111 9.54 -4.29 -2.96
C TYR A 111 10.74 -3.48 -3.45
N ALA A 112 10.69 -2.15 -3.34
CA ALA A 112 11.84 -1.29 -3.61
C ALA A 112 13.03 -1.61 -2.69
N GLN A 113 12.81 -1.92 -1.40
CA GLN A 113 13.85 -2.39 -0.49
C GLN A 113 14.49 -3.71 -0.94
N ALA A 114 13.66 -4.68 -1.32
CA ALA A 114 14.13 -5.98 -1.81
C ALA A 114 14.95 -5.81 -3.12
N ASN A 115 14.52 -4.91 -3.99
CA ASN A 115 15.25 -4.54 -5.20
C ASN A 115 16.58 -3.84 -4.87
N ALA A 116 16.60 -2.92 -3.92
CA ALA A 116 17.82 -2.23 -3.48
C ALA A 116 18.86 -3.23 -2.95
N ALA A 117 18.43 -4.19 -2.13
CA ALA A 117 19.30 -5.25 -1.65
C ALA A 117 19.89 -6.09 -2.80
N THR A 118 19.05 -6.41 -3.81
CA THR A 118 19.50 -7.15 -4.99
C THR A 118 20.53 -6.37 -5.80
N LEU A 119 20.29 -5.08 -6.08
CA LEU A 119 21.22 -4.23 -6.83
C LEU A 119 22.56 -4.05 -6.08
N ARG A 120 22.49 -3.73 -4.80
CA ARG A 120 23.68 -3.54 -3.95
C ARG A 120 24.50 -4.83 -3.83
N SER A 121 23.86 -6.01 -3.85
CA SER A 121 24.56 -7.30 -3.77
C SER A 121 25.51 -7.57 -4.95
N VAL A 122 25.29 -6.89 -6.07
CA VAL A 122 26.14 -6.97 -7.28
C VAL A 122 26.90 -5.67 -7.55
N GLY A 123 27.03 -4.81 -6.53
CA GLY A 123 27.81 -3.56 -6.63
C GLY A 123 27.13 -2.44 -7.43
N LEU A 124 25.84 -2.54 -7.72
CA LEU A 124 25.09 -1.53 -8.47
C LEU A 124 24.44 -0.49 -7.52
N PRO A 125 24.27 0.76 -7.98
CA PRO A 125 23.54 1.78 -7.23
C PRO A 125 22.06 1.42 -7.11
N ALA A 126 21.42 1.97 -6.07
CA ALA A 126 20.00 1.79 -5.79
C ALA A 126 19.32 3.16 -5.56
N SER A 127 19.53 4.12 -6.47
CA SER A 127 18.81 5.40 -6.42
C SER A 127 17.34 5.20 -6.84
N ALA A 128 16.54 6.25 -6.72
CA ALA A 128 15.15 6.24 -7.16
C ALA A 128 14.99 5.76 -8.61
N GLY A 129 15.88 6.17 -9.52
CA GLY A 129 15.83 5.77 -10.92
C GLY A 129 16.10 4.28 -11.12
N GLU A 130 17.13 3.73 -10.47
CA GLU A 130 17.41 2.28 -10.56
C GLU A 130 16.33 1.44 -9.89
N LEU A 131 15.72 1.93 -8.80
CA LEU A 131 14.61 1.24 -8.16
C LEU A 131 13.32 1.31 -8.98
N SER A 132 13.08 2.40 -9.71
CA SER A 132 12.00 2.47 -10.70
C SER A 132 12.22 1.50 -11.85
N LEU A 133 13.46 1.38 -12.32
CA LEU A 133 13.83 0.39 -13.32
C LEU A 133 13.58 -1.03 -12.80
N ALA A 134 14.08 -1.37 -11.61
CA ALA A 134 13.88 -2.67 -11.00
C ALA A 134 12.40 -2.99 -10.70
N HIS A 135 11.59 -1.98 -10.37
CA HIS A 135 10.15 -2.14 -10.24
C HIS A 135 9.50 -2.53 -11.57
N ALA A 136 9.83 -1.81 -12.66
CA ALA A 136 9.20 -1.98 -13.96
C ALA A 136 9.56 -3.31 -14.66
N ILE A 137 10.83 -3.70 -14.63
CA ILE A 137 11.34 -4.86 -15.39
C ILE A 137 11.86 -6.01 -14.50
N GLY A 138 11.67 -5.89 -13.20
CA GLY A 138 12.20 -6.82 -12.20
C GLY A 138 13.69 -6.61 -11.92
N PRO A 139 14.19 -7.13 -10.78
CA PRO A 139 15.55 -6.88 -10.33
C PRO A 139 16.61 -7.46 -11.28
N ARG A 140 16.39 -8.65 -11.87
CA ARG A 140 17.33 -9.22 -12.85
C ARG A 140 17.38 -8.42 -14.15
N GLY A 141 16.22 -7.96 -14.64
CA GLY A 141 16.16 -7.09 -15.81
C GLY A 141 16.92 -5.79 -15.56
N ALA A 142 16.76 -5.20 -14.38
CA ALA A 142 17.51 -4.01 -14.00
C ALA A 142 19.02 -4.26 -13.96
N VAL A 143 19.49 -5.39 -13.40
CA VAL A 143 20.91 -5.75 -13.44
C VAL A 143 21.42 -5.87 -14.88
N SER A 144 20.70 -6.57 -15.76
CA SER A 144 21.05 -6.69 -17.19
C SER A 144 21.12 -5.32 -17.86
N VAL A 145 20.13 -4.46 -17.62
CA VAL A 145 20.07 -3.14 -18.23
C VAL A 145 21.13 -2.21 -17.68
N LEU A 146 21.48 -2.26 -16.39
CA LEU A 146 22.47 -1.38 -15.76
C LEU A 146 23.92 -1.75 -16.08
N THR A 147 24.17 -3.02 -16.42
CA THR A 147 25.51 -3.52 -16.78
C THR A 147 25.77 -3.56 -18.29
N ALA A 148 24.73 -3.43 -19.12
CA ALA A 148 24.87 -3.43 -20.57
C ALA A 148 25.49 -2.14 -21.15
N GLU A 149 26.03 -2.26 -22.35
CA GLU A 149 26.43 -1.12 -23.19
C GLU A 149 25.24 -0.17 -23.44
N PRO A 150 25.43 1.17 -23.37
CA PRO A 150 24.34 2.14 -23.49
C PRO A 150 23.46 1.98 -24.73
N ALA A 151 24.06 1.66 -25.88
CA ALA A 151 23.38 1.51 -27.17
C ALA A 151 22.71 0.14 -27.36
N ARG A 152 22.90 -0.81 -26.44
CA ARG A 152 22.36 -2.17 -26.62
C ARG A 152 20.83 -2.16 -26.58
N PRO A 153 20.14 -2.81 -27.54
CA PRO A 153 18.68 -2.87 -27.55
C PRO A 153 18.12 -3.55 -26.29
N ALA A 154 17.11 -2.95 -25.67
CA ALA A 154 16.47 -3.50 -24.47
C ALA A 154 15.79 -4.85 -24.76
N ALA A 155 15.29 -5.08 -25.97
CA ALA A 155 14.72 -6.36 -26.38
C ALA A 155 15.71 -7.54 -26.29
N GLU A 156 17.03 -7.29 -26.34
CA GLU A 156 18.05 -8.33 -26.15
C GLU A 156 18.39 -8.58 -24.66
N LEU A 157 18.08 -7.61 -23.80
CA LEU A 157 18.43 -7.61 -22.38
C LEU A 157 17.29 -8.11 -21.50
N LEU A 158 16.06 -7.97 -21.99
CA LEU A 158 14.83 -8.27 -21.27
C LEU A 158 14.27 -9.61 -21.70
N ARG A 159 13.57 -10.25 -20.77
CA ARG A 159 12.80 -11.45 -21.07
C ARG A 159 11.64 -11.12 -22.02
N PRO A 160 11.24 -12.05 -22.91
CA PRO A 160 10.13 -11.84 -23.84
C PRO A 160 8.85 -11.36 -23.16
N GLU A 161 8.54 -11.86 -21.97
CA GLU A 161 7.31 -11.49 -21.25
C GLU A 161 7.32 -10.03 -20.79
N ALA A 162 8.49 -9.47 -20.48
CA ALA A 162 8.60 -8.04 -20.13
C ALA A 162 8.36 -7.15 -21.35
N ILE A 163 8.79 -7.59 -22.53
CA ILE A 163 8.56 -6.89 -23.82
C ILE A 163 7.09 -7.01 -24.24
N VAL A 164 6.48 -8.19 -24.11
CA VAL A 164 5.05 -8.38 -24.42
C VAL A 164 4.16 -7.55 -23.50
N ALA A 165 4.47 -7.52 -22.21
CA ALA A 165 3.71 -6.72 -21.24
C ALA A 165 3.90 -5.21 -21.42
N ASN A 166 5.02 -4.80 -22.03
CA ASN A 166 5.40 -3.40 -22.23
C ASN A 166 6.02 -3.19 -23.63
N PRO A 167 5.21 -3.17 -24.71
CA PRO A 167 5.72 -3.13 -26.09
C PRO A 167 6.64 -1.94 -26.38
N VAL A 168 6.43 -0.81 -25.70
CA VAL A 168 7.27 0.39 -25.81
C VAL A 168 8.74 0.13 -25.46
N LEU A 169 9.04 -0.86 -24.62
CA LEU A 169 10.41 -1.22 -24.24
C LEU A 169 11.20 -1.82 -25.40
N LYS A 170 10.52 -2.41 -26.40
CA LYS A 170 11.15 -3.06 -27.55
C LYS A 170 12.03 -2.08 -28.35
N GLU A 171 11.58 -0.84 -28.46
CA GLU A 171 12.23 0.20 -29.27
C GLU A 171 13.29 1.00 -28.48
N MET A 172 13.50 0.67 -27.20
CA MET A 172 14.47 1.37 -26.34
C MET A 172 15.85 0.72 -26.38
N THR A 173 16.89 1.52 -26.19
CA THR A 173 18.21 1.04 -25.78
C THR A 173 18.34 0.96 -24.26
N ALA A 174 19.41 0.35 -23.75
CA ALA A 174 19.72 0.33 -22.33
C ALA A 174 19.77 1.74 -21.73
N SER A 175 20.40 2.71 -22.42
CA SER A 175 20.45 4.11 -21.95
C SER A 175 19.08 4.77 -21.91
N THR A 176 18.27 4.59 -22.97
CA THR A 176 16.92 5.17 -23.04
C THR A 176 16.02 4.60 -21.96
N LEU A 177 16.13 3.30 -21.68
CA LEU A 177 15.36 2.64 -20.64
C LEU A 177 15.74 3.11 -19.23
N ARG A 178 17.04 3.30 -18.95
CA ARG A 178 17.50 3.90 -17.68
C ARG A 178 16.95 5.32 -17.50
N GLN A 179 17.00 6.15 -18.55
CA GLN A 179 16.48 7.52 -18.52
C GLN A 179 14.96 7.56 -18.34
N TRP A 180 14.22 6.71 -19.05
CA TRP A 180 12.78 6.56 -18.91
C TRP A 180 12.40 6.24 -17.46
N ALA A 181 13.08 5.29 -16.83
CA ALA A 181 12.84 4.93 -15.44
C ALA A 181 13.14 6.09 -14.48
N ALA A 182 14.25 6.81 -14.69
CA ALA A 182 14.61 7.95 -13.85
C ALA A 182 13.60 9.10 -13.95
N ILE A 183 13.10 9.40 -15.15
CA ILE A 183 12.13 10.49 -15.38
C ILE A 183 10.80 10.20 -14.67
N ARG A 184 10.35 8.94 -14.67
CA ARG A 184 9.07 8.53 -14.08
C ARG A 184 8.94 8.85 -12.60
N VAL A 185 10.03 8.75 -11.85
CA VAL A 185 10.06 8.95 -10.39
C VAL A 185 10.81 10.21 -9.98
N LYS A 186 11.17 11.06 -10.94
CA LYS A 186 11.83 12.32 -10.66
C LYS A 186 10.92 13.14 -9.75
N ALA A 187 11.44 13.54 -8.59
CA ALA A 187 10.72 14.45 -7.72
C ALA A 187 10.41 15.75 -8.50
N PRO A 188 9.19 16.29 -8.44
CA PRO A 188 8.95 17.65 -8.90
C PRO A 188 9.93 18.57 -8.16
N ALA A 189 10.57 19.50 -8.88
CA ALA A 189 11.31 20.59 -8.24
C ALA A 189 10.33 21.29 -7.28
N GLU A 190 10.58 21.13 -5.98
CA GLU A 190 9.78 21.64 -4.87
C GLU A 190 8.26 21.54 -5.08
N ARG A 191 7.76 20.31 -5.08
CA ARG A 191 6.70 20.02 -4.13
C ARG A 191 7.25 19.01 -3.16
N SER A 192 7.81 19.54 -2.07
CA SER A 192 7.69 18.86 -0.78
C SER A 192 6.23 18.43 -0.70
N LEU A 193 5.98 17.14 -0.97
CA LEU A 193 4.90 16.47 -0.28
C LEU A 193 5.34 16.63 1.16
N GLU A 194 4.84 17.68 1.79
CA GLU A 194 4.93 17.83 3.22
C GLU A 194 4.59 16.43 3.74
N GLY A 195 5.56 15.77 4.37
CA GLY A 195 5.32 14.90 5.51
C GLY A 195 4.72 15.75 6.64
N GLY A 196 3.73 16.56 6.30
CA GLY A 196 2.97 17.37 7.19
C GLY A 196 2.15 16.39 7.95
N ALA A 197 2.27 16.49 9.27
CA ALA A 197 1.22 16.08 10.16
C ALA A 197 -0.14 16.32 9.48
N PRO A 198 -1.09 15.37 9.59
CA PRO A 198 -2.35 15.43 8.89
C PRO A 198 -2.94 16.83 9.01
N LYS A 199 -3.13 17.52 7.87
CA LYS A 199 -3.75 18.84 7.85
C LYS A 199 -5.04 18.75 8.66
N ALA A 200 -5.17 19.63 9.65
CA ALA A 200 -6.35 19.74 10.48
C ALA A 200 -7.59 19.76 9.57
N GLN A 201 -8.63 19.04 9.96
CA GLN A 201 -9.88 19.06 9.21
C GLN A 201 -10.38 20.51 9.13
N THR A 202 -10.63 21.00 7.92
CA THR A 202 -11.24 22.30 7.72
C THR A 202 -12.59 22.31 8.44
N PRO A 203 -12.93 23.37 9.19
CA PRO A 203 -14.27 23.53 9.75
C PRO A 203 -15.32 23.34 8.67
N ILE A 204 -16.38 22.57 8.95
CA ILE A 204 -17.50 22.42 8.02
C ILE A 204 -18.22 23.77 7.95
N GLU A 205 -18.15 24.44 6.80
CA GLU A 205 -19.09 25.52 6.50
C GLU A 205 -20.45 24.90 6.14
N PRO A 206 -21.54 25.20 6.87
CA PRO A 206 -22.85 24.69 6.52
C PRO A 206 -23.25 25.13 5.10
N LEU A 207 -23.63 24.17 4.25
CA LEU A 207 -24.13 24.51 2.92
C LEU A 207 -25.51 25.16 3.02
N ARG A 208 -25.74 26.24 2.25
CA ARG A 208 -27.08 26.83 2.11
C ARG A 208 -27.97 25.84 1.33
N PRO A 209 -29.29 25.80 1.58
CA PRO A 209 -30.20 24.91 0.84
C PRO A 209 -30.10 25.04 -0.69
N ALA A 210 -29.82 26.24 -1.20
CA ALA A 210 -29.63 26.50 -2.63
C ALA A 210 -28.31 25.94 -3.20
N ASP A 211 -27.29 25.77 -2.36
CA ASP A 211 -25.97 25.24 -2.76
C ASP A 211 -25.91 23.71 -2.64
N ASP A 212 -26.86 23.10 -1.93
CA ASP A 212 -26.88 21.67 -1.64
C ASP A 212 -27.32 20.85 -2.86
N PHE A 213 -26.64 19.75 -3.11
CA PHE A 213 -26.90 18.86 -4.25
C PHE A 213 -26.72 17.41 -3.85
N ARG A 214 -27.12 16.47 -4.71
CA ARG A 214 -26.93 15.04 -4.41
C ARG A 214 -25.59 14.56 -4.95
N VAL A 215 -24.79 13.91 -4.10
CA VAL A 215 -23.52 13.29 -4.50
C VAL A 215 -23.72 11.91 -5.14
N ASP A 216 -24.89 11.30 -4.87
CA ASP A 216 -25.38 10.07 -5.49
C ASP A 216 -26.92 10.05 -5.50
N GLU A 217 -27.54 8.88 -5.71
CA GLU A 217 -29.00 8.75 -5.73
C GLU A 217 -29.68 9.09 -4.40
N ARG A 218 -28.97 9.02 -3.26
CA ARG A 218 -29.51 9.02 -1.89
C ARG A 218 -28.99 10.15 -1.00
N THR A 219 -27.72 10.50 -1.12
CA THR A 219 -27.00 11.34 -0.17
C THR A 219 -26.85 12.78 -0.65
N LYS A 220 -27.18 13.74 0.22
CA LYS A 220 -26.93 15.16 -0.03
C LYS A 220 -25.46 15.53 0.22
N ALA A 221 -24.97 16.56 -0.45
CA ALA A 221 -23.61 17.07 -0.31
C ALA A 221 -23.35 17.56 1.11
N SER A 222 -24.34 18.23 1.73
CA SER A 222 -24.29 18.63 3.14
C SER A 222 -24.13 17.43 4.08
N GLU A 223 -24.90 16.37 3.86
CA GLU A 223 -24.86 15.12 4.62
C GLU A 223 -23.52 14.38 4.42
N ALA A 224 -23.02 14.31 3.19
CA ALA A 224 -21.73 13.72 2.88
C ALA A 224 -20.57 14.45 3.58
N LEU A 225 -20.58 15.79 3.61
CA LEU A 225 -19.57 16.59 4.31
C LEU A 225 -19.56 16.32 5.82
N VAL A 226 -20.74 16.27 6.45
CA VAL A 226 -20.87 15.95 7.88
C VAL A 226 -20.40 14.54 8.17
N THR A 227 -20.83 13.57 7.37
CA THR A 227 -20.43 12.16 7.51
C THR A 227 -18.92 12.00 7.37
N ASN A 228 -18.32 12.59 6.34
CA ASN A 228 -16.88 12.55 6.10
C ASN A 228 -16.08 13.23 7.20
N HIS A 229 -16.56 14.36 7.74
CA HIS A 229 -15.88 15.04 8.83
C HIS A 229 -15.85 14.19 10.10
N ASN A 230 -17.02 13.69 10.52
CA ASN A 230 -17.16 12.88 11.72
C ASN A 230 -16.37 11.58 11.60
N ALA A 231 -16.57 10.83 10.52
CA ALA A 231 -15.84 9.59 10.25
C ALA A 231 -14.33 9.85 10.09
N GLY A 232 -13.95 10.93 9.41
CA GLY A 232 -12.57 11.35 9.28
C GLY A 232 -11.92 11.67 10.62
N ALA A 233 -12.67 12.20 11.60
CA ALA A 233 -12.13 12.54 12.91
C ALA A 233 -11.77 11.26 13.68
N VAL A 234 -12.68 10.28 13.66
CA VAL A 234 -12.46 8.94 14.21
C VAL A 234 -11.26 8.27 13.55
N LEU A 235 -11.18 8.27 12.22
CA LEU A 235 -10.05 7.67 11.50
C LEU A 235 -8.75 8.39 11.80
N GLN A 236 -8.78 9.71 12.00
CA GLN A 236 -7.59 10.47 12.36
C GLN A 236 -7.09 10.12 13.76
N ASP A 237 -7.98 9.94 14.73
CA ASP A 237 -7.66 9.48 16.08
C ASP A 237 -7.10 8.05 16.05
N LEU A 238 -7.74 7.19 15.27
CA LEU A 238 -7.31 5.82 15.06
C LEU A 238 -5.88 5.76 14.48
N VAL A 239 -5.60 6.53 13.43
CA VAL A 239 -4.27 6.61 12.80
C VAL A 239 -3.23 7.16 13.78
N ASP A 240 -3.60 8.16 14.60
CA ASP A 240 -2.72 8.74 15.62
C ASP A 240 -2.29 7.69 16.65
N ALA A 241 -3.27 6.95 17.20
CA ALA A 241 -3.02 5.87 18.15
C ALA A 241 -2.20 4.73 17.52
N LEU A 242 -2.56 4.27 16.31
CA LEU A 242 -1.88 3.18 15.61
C LEU A 242 -0.40 3.49 15.33
N ALA A 243 -0.07 4.77 15.10
CA ALA A 243 1.31 5.21 14.86
C ALA A 243 2.16 5.29 16.14
N LYS A 244 1.55 5.33 17.33
CA LYS A 244 2.22 5.62 18.60
C LYS A 244 2.28 4.44 19.57
N VAL A 245 1.70 3.29 19.21
CA VAL A 245 1.78 2.07 20.02
C VAL A 245 3.24 1.68 20.28
N GLY A 246 3.62 1.55 21.56
CA GLY A 246 5.00 1.22 21.95
C GLY A 246 6.01 2.34 21.72
N GLY A 247 5.56 3.59 21.53
CA GLY A 247 6.42 4.75 21.30
C GLY A 247 7.28 5.17 22.49
N GLY A 248 7.01 4.67 23.70
CA GLY A 248 7.79 4.94 24.91
C GLY A 248 7.55 6.33 25.52
N ASN A 249 8.42 6.71 26.46
CA ASN A 249 8.28 7.94 27.23
C ASN A 249 8.51 9.19 26.35
N GLY A 250 7.61 10.17 26.45
CA GLY A 250 7.71 11.45 25.71
C GLY A 250 6.85 11.53 24.45
N VAL A 251 6.26 10.42 24.00
CA VAL A 251 5.27 10.43 22.91
C VAL A 251 3.91 10.85 23.46
N GLN A 252 3.32 11.90 22.88
CA GLN A 252 1.99 12.39 23.28
C GLN A 252 0.94 12.05 22.23
N LEU A 253 -0.19 11.50 22.68
CA LEU A 253 -1.40 11.33 21.87
C LEU A 253 -2.18 12.64 21.81
N ARG A 254 -2.98 12.83 20.76
CA ARG A 254 -3.93 13.96 20.75
C ARG A 254 -4.97 13.76 21.85
N ALA A 255 -5.53 14.86 22.39
CA ALA A 255 -6.54 14.78 23.44
C ALA A 255 -7.79 13.96 23.02
N PRO A 256 -8.35 14.11 21.81
CA PRO A 256 -9.47 13.27 21.37
C PRO A 256 -9.07 11.79 21.24
N THR A 257 -7.84 11.52 20.82
CA THR A 257 -7.30 10.16 20.71
C THR A 257 -7.20 9.50 22.09
N ALA A 258 -6.66 10.20 23.09
CA ALA A 258 -6.58 9.70 24.45
C ALA A 258 -7.99 9.45 25.05
N ALA A 259 -8.94 10.36 24.81
CA ALA A 259 -10.32 10.18 25.25
C ALA A 259 -11.00 8.97 24.60
N TRP A 260 -10.77 8.74 23.31
CA TRP A 260 -11.28 7.56 22.61
C TRP A 260 -10.66 6.26 23.13
N LEU A 261 -9.36 6.24 23.43
CA LEU A 261 -8.71 5.06 24.03
C LEU A 261 -9.37 4.68 25.37
N LEU A 262 -9.61 5.66 26.24
CA LEU A 262 -10.30 5.45 27.51
C LEU A 262 -11.72 4.90 27.31
N SER A 263 -12.45 5.38 26.31
CA SER A 263 -13.82 4.91 26.03
C SER A 263 -13.89 3.45 25.56
N VAL A 264 -12.80 2.93 24.97
CA VAL A 264 -12.65 1.52 24.58
C VAL A 264 -11.91 0.67 25.61
N GLY A 265 -11.66 1.21 26.81
CA GLY A 265 -11.02 0.50 27.92
C GLY A 265 -9.51 0.31 27.76
N VAL A 266 -8.84 1.21 27.03
CA VAL A 266 -7.39 1.21 26.85
C VAL A 266 -6.79 2.42 27.55
N GLU A 267 -5.95 2.19 28.55
CA GLU A 267 -5.19 3.27 29.19
C GLU A 267 -4.13 3.81 28.21
N PRO A 268 -4.12 5.13 27.88
CA PRO A 268 -3.17 5.70 26.92
C PRO A 268 -1.72 5.43 27.28
N SER A 269 -1.38 5.49 28.57
CA SER A 269 -0.02 5.25 29.06
C SER A 269 0.44 3.79 28.90
N GLU A 270 -0.49 2.84 28.97
CA GLU A 270 -0.21 1.41 28.76
C GLU A 270 -0.01 1.11 27.27
N LEU A 271 -0.83 1.73 26.40
CA LEU A 271 -0.67 1.60 24.96
C LEU A 271 0.68 2.16 24.47
N LEU A 272 1.08 3.32 24.99
CA LEU A 272 2.35 3.96 24.66
C LEU A 272 3.57 3.15 25.14
N ARG A 273 3.44 2.45 26.27
CA ARG A 273 4.45 1.50 26.76
C ARG A 273 4.46 0.18 25.99
N GLY A 274 3.44 -0.08 25.18
CA GLY A 274 3.30 -1.33 24.42
C GLY A 274 2.89 -2.51 25.29
N GLU A 275 2.16 -2.27 26.39
CA GLU A 275 1.70 -3.32 27.30
C GLU A 275 0.86 -4.36 26.54
N PRO A 276 1.21 -5.66 26.57
CA PRO A 276 0.59 -6.66 25.69
C PRO A 276 -0.94 -6.78 25.82
N ALA A 277 -1.48 -6.55 27.01
CA ALA A 277 -2.92 -6.58 27.24
C ALA A 277 -3.64 -5.37 26.61
N ALA A 278 -3.16 -4.17 26.89
CA ALA A 278 -3.68 -2.93 26.31
C ALA A 278 -3.59 -2.94 24.78
N VAL A 279 -2.47 -3.42 24.24
CA VAL A 279 -2.24 -3.60 22.80
C VAL A 279 -3.29 -4.50 22.15
N ARG A 280 -3.63 -5.66 22.75
CA ARG A 280 -4.64 -6.57 22.19
C ARG A 280 -6.03 -5.96 22.19
N ILE A 281 -6.42 -5.30 23.28
CA ILE A 281 -7.72 -4.62 23.39
C ILE A 281 -7.81 -3.52 22.34
N PHE A 282 -6.74 -2.72 22.22
CA PHE A 282 -6.63 -1.68 21.22
C PHE A 282 -6.72 -2.21 19.78
N ASP A 283 -5.97 -3.25 19.41
CA ASP A 283 -5.99 -3.78 18.04
C ASP A 283 -7.40 -4.25 17.64
N ARG A 284 -8.13 -4.90 18.56
CA ARG A 284 -9.53 -5.27 18.38
C ARG A 284 -10.43 -4.05 18.20
N ALA A 285 -10.33 -3.08 19.10
CA ALA A 285 -11.13 -1.85 19.05
C ALA A 285 -10.86 -1.03 17.78
N ALA A 286 -9.60 -0.93 17.39
CA ALA A 286 -9.12 -0.27 16.19
C ALA A 286 -9.67 -0.92 14.92
N SER A 287 -9.57 -2.26 14.83
CA SER A 287 -10.16 -3.01 13.71
C SER A 287 -11.67 -2.79 13.64
N ARG A 288 -12.37 -2.83 14.78
CA ARG A 288 -13.81 -2.66 14.81
C ARG A 288 -14.24 -1.26 14.38
N ALA A 289 -13.60 -0.22 14.93
CA ALA A 289 -13.88 1.16 14.58
C ALA A 289 -13.69 1.42 13.08
N LEU A 290 -12.62 0.87 12.48
CA LEU A 290 -12.42 0.94 11.04
C LEU A 290 -13.53 0.24 10.25
N LEU A 291 -13.88 -0.99 10.61
CA LEU A 291 -14.89 -1.78 9.89
C LEU A 291 -16.28 -1.16 9.99
N ASP A 292 -16.65 -0.64 11.17
CA ASP A 292 -17.90 0.09 11.36
C ASP A 292 -17.91 1.37 10.51
N THR A 293 -16.80 2.11 10.47
CA THR A 293 -16.67 3.28 9.59
C THR A 293 -16.82 2.91 8.11
N ILE A 294 -16.21 1.81 7.66
CA ILE A 294 -16.36 1.33 6.27
C ILE A 294 -17.82 0.98 5.99
N ARG A 295 -18.49 0.27 6.90
CA ARG A 295 -19.90 -0.13 6.75
C ARG A 295 -20.78 1.09 6.52
N ASP A 296 -20.59 2.14 7.31
CA ASP A 296 -21.42 3.35 7.27
C ASP A 296 -21.29 4.14 5.96
N ILE A 297 -20.15 4.04 5.26
CA ILE A 297 -19.89 4.88 4.07
C ILE A 297 -19.83 4.11 2.76
N SER A 298 -19.60 2.79 2.79
CA SER A 298 -19.24 2.00 1.60
C SER A 298 -20.39 1.79 0.62
N ASP A 299 -21.62 2.14 1.00
CA ASP A 299 -22.77 2.18 0.09
C ASP A 299 -22.72 3.37 -0.87
N ARG A 300 -21.97 4.43 -0.53
CA ARG A 300 -21.75 5.56 -1.45
C ARG A 300 -20.78 5.15 -2.55
N PRO A 301 -21.04 5.48 -3.83
CA PRO A 301 -20.21 5.04 -4.95
C PRO A 301 -18.72 5.36 -4.80
N ALA A 302 -18.39 6.51 -4.21
CA ALA A 302 -17.02 6.92 -3.96
C ALA A 302 -16.24 5.89 -3.12
N PHE A 303 -16.88 5.21 -2.17
CA PHE A 303 -16.23 4.30 -1.21
C PHE A 303 -16.52 2.82 -1.48
N GLY A 304 -17.15 2.48 -2.61
CA GLY A 304 -17.55 1.11 -2.94
C GLY A 304 -16.39 0.11 -2.95
N GLU A 305 -15.16 0.56 -3.22
CA GLU A 305 -13.94 -0.27 -3.18
C GLU A 305 -13.62 -0.83 -1.79
N PHE A 306 -14.13 -0.22 -0.71
CA PHE A 306 -13.94 -0.69 0.65
C PHE A 306 -14.98 -1.73 1.08
N LYS A 307 -16.11 -1.82 0.38
CA LYS A 307 -17.22 -2.72 0.71
C LYS A 307 -16.81 -4.20 0.78
N PRO A 308 -15.99 -4.74 -0.15
CA PRO A 308 -15.53 -6.12 -0.05
C PRO A 308 -14.69 -6.39 1.19
N ILE A 309 -13.99 -5.38 1.74
CA ILE A 309 -13.16 -5.54 2.94
C ILE A 309 -14.07 -5.76 4.16
N GLU A 310 -15.14 -4.97 4.29
CA GLU A 310 -16.12 -5.10 5.36
C GLU A 310 -16.75 -6.51 5.35
N ILE A 311 -17.28 -6.93 4.20
CA ILE A 311 -17.96 -8.22 4.04
C ILE A 311 -17.02 -9.39 4.37
N ARG A 312 -15.74 -9.29 4.00
CA ARG A 312 -14.77 -10.37 4.17
C ARG A 312 -14.13 -10.40 5.57
N ALA A 313 -13.93 -9.23 6.19
CA ALA A 313 -13.41 -9.13 7.55
C ALA A 313 -14.47 -9.51 8.59
N ALA A 314 -15.73 -9.10 8.38
CA ALA A 314 -16.87 -9.47 9.24
C ALA A 314 -17.05 -11.00 9.36
N ALA A 315 -16.62 -11.77 8.36
CA ALA A 315 -16.71 -13.22 8.34
C ALA A 315 -15.54 -13.97 9.03
N ARG A 316 -14.40 -13.31 9.33
CA ARG A 316 -13.16 -14.01 9.74
C ARG A 316 -12.44 -13.44 10.97
N GLY A 317 -12.88 -12.31 11.53
CA GLY A 317 -12.31 -11.74 12.76
C GLY A 317 -11.53 -10.44 12.54
N GLU A 318 -10.71 -10.09 13.54
CA GLU A 318 -10.00 -8.80 13.65
C GLU A 318 -8.97 -8.57 12.52
N LEU A 319 -8.95 -7.33 12.00
CA LEU A 319 -7.93 -6.87 11.06
C LEU A 319 -6.58 -6.67 11.77
N PRO A 320 -5.47 -7.17 11.19
CA PRO A 320 -4.13 -6.94 11.72
C PRO A 320 -3.80 -5.44 11.79
N ARG A 321 -3.10 -4.99 12.84
CA ARG A 321 -2.78 -3.57 13.07
C ARG A 321 -2.25 -2.82 11.84
N GLY A 322 -1.30 -3.42 11.11
CA GLY A 322 -0.71 -2.80 9.92
C GLY A 322 -1.74 -2.58 8.81
N ILE A 323 -2.63 -3.55 8.61
CA ILE A 323 -3.73 -3.47 7.64
C ILE A 323 -4.77 -2.45 8.11
N THR A 324 -5.15 -2.47 9.39
CA THR A 324 -6.04 -1.48 10.00
C THR A 324 -5.52 -0.06 9.80
N ARG A 325 -4.23 0.18 10.04
CA ARG A 325 -3.60 1.49 9.84
C ARG A 325 -3.61 1.91 8.38
N ALA A 326 -3.22 1.01 7.47
CA ALA A 326 -3.18 1.32 6.04
C ALA A 326 -4.59 1.66 5.51
N LEU A 327 -5.60 0.89 5.89
CA LEU A 327 -6.98 1.13 5.50
C LEU A 327 -7.56 2.41 6.11
N ALA A 328 -7.28 2.70 7.38
CA ALA A 328 -7.72 3.92 8.02
C ALA A 328 -7.16 5.18 7.33
N ILE A 329 -5.88 5.15 6.95
CA ILE A 329 -5.25 6.22 6.16
C ILE A 329 -5.93 6.33 4.79
N ALA A 330 -6.16 5.20 4.10
CA ALA A 330 -6.78 5.18 2.77
C ALA A 330 -8.15 5.85 2.78
N LEU A 331 -8.96 5.44 3.76
CA LEU A 331 -10.33 5.87 3.91
C LEU A 331 -10.39 7.35 4.28
N LEU A 332 -9.51 7.79 5.18
CA LEU A 332 -9.38 9.18 5.59
C LEU A 332 -8.98 10.10 4.42
N ASP A 333 -7.99 9.69 3.62
CA ASP A 333 -7.57 10.47 2.45
C ASP A 333 -8.70 10.59 1.43
N LYS A 334 -9.40 9.48 1.18
CA LYS A 334 -10.55 9.45 0.26
C LYS A 334 -11.71 10.35 0.72
N MET A 335 -12.01 10.37 2.03
CA MET A 335 -13.00 11.29 2.61
C MET A 335 -12.60 12.75 2.41
N ARG A 336 -11.32 13.07 2.59
CA ARG A 336 -10.80 14.43 2.37
C ARG A 336 -10.92 14.85 0.90
N GLU A 337 -10.63 13.94 -0.02
CA GLU A 337 -10.77 14.17 -1.47
C GLU A 337 -12.22 14.43 -1.87
N GLU A 338 -13.17 13.63 -1.39
CA GLU A 338 -14.59 13.84 -1.66
C GLU A 338 -15.08 15.18 -1.07
N SER A 339 -14.73 15.49 0.18
CA SER A 339 -15.09 16.77 0.80
C SER A 339 -14.52 17.97 0.04
N ALA A 340 -13.26 17.92 -0.39
CA ALA A 340 -12.65 18.96 -1.21
C ALA A 340 -13.34 19.13 -2.56
N THR A 341 -13.81 18.03 -3.16
CA THR A 341 -14.55 18.03 -4.42
C THR A 341 -15.91 18.70 -4.26
N ILE A 342 -16.65 18.36 -3.20
CA ILE A 342 -17.93 19.00 -2.87
C ILE A 342 -17.75 20.51 -2.68
N THR A 343 -16.77 20.94 -1.89
CA THR A 343 -16.51 22.37 -1.65
C THR A 343 -16.20 23.12 -2.94
N LYS A 344 -15.39 22.55 -3.85
CA LYS A 344 -15.09 23.16 -5.16
C LYS A 344 -16.35 23.31 -6.03
N ILE A 345 -17.24 22.31 -6.03
CA ILE A 345 -18.50 22.37 -6.78
C ILE A 345 -19.38 23.51 -6.24
N VAL A 346 -19.48 23.65 -4.92
CA VAL A 346 -20.24 24.73 -4.26
C VAL A 346 -19.67 26.10 -4.63
N GLN A 347 -18.35 26.29 -4.51
CA GLN A 347 -17.69 27.55 -4.88
C GLN A 347 -17.93 27.91 -6.35
N HIS A 348 -17.85 26.94 -7.25
CA HIS A 348 -18.11 27.15 -8.68
C HIS A 348 -19.57 27.49 -8.99
N ARG A 349 -20.53 27.02 -8.19
CA ARG A 349 -21.95 27.42 -8.32
C ARG A 349 -22.15 28.84 -7.84
N ARG A 350 -21.62 29.19 -6.67
CA ARG A 350 -21.71 30.53 -6.07
C ARG A 350 -21.07 31.63 -6.94
N GLY A 351 -20.05 31.31 -7.72
CA GLY A 351 -19.37 32.25 -8.62
C GLY A 351 -20.01 32.42 -10.00
N ARG A 352 -21.11 31.71 -10.29
CA ARG A 352 -21.88 31.84 -11.54
C ARG A 352 -23.20 32.60 -11.37
N ASP A 353 -23.56 32.95 -10.13
CA ASP A 353 -24.69 33.80 -9.76
C ASP A 353 -24.24 35.26 -9.56
#